data_AF-A0A7V9I9S5-F1
#
_entry.id   AF-A0A7V9I9S5-F1
#
_cell.length_a   1.000
_cell.length_b   1.000
_cell.length_c   1.000
_cell.angle_alpha   90.00
_cell.angle_beta   90.00
_cell.angle_gamma   90.00
#
_symmetry.space_group_name_H-M   'P 1'
#
loop_
_entity.id
_entity.type
_entity.pdbx_description
1 polymer ?
#
loop_
_entity_poly.entity_id
_entity_poly.type
_entity_poly.pdbx_seq_one_letter_code
_entity_poly.pdbx_strand_id
1 'polypeptide(L)' 'MAFTEFPQNEADLITVRTIGRIAQLLLDLRAEYERRPNEATTAQIRQRIGELSQLEEQLSSPDVRATT' A
#
# COMPACT_ATOMS: atom_id res chain seq x y z
N MET A 1 -3.70 -3.20 -29.63
CA MET A 1 -2.80 -2.78 -28.55
C MET A 1 -2.28 -4.04 -27.89
N ALA A 2 -0.98 -4.28 -27.90
CA ALA A 2 -0.40 -5.41 -27.19
C ALA A 2 -0.39 -5.06 -25.69
N PHE A 3 -1.17 -5.78 -24.88
CA PHE A 3 -0.93 -5.79 -23.44
C PHE A 3 0.34 -6.60 -23.24
N THR A 4 1.43 -5.92 -22.91
CA THR A 4 2.65 -6.60 -22.48
C THR A 4 2.30 -7.38 -21.23
N GLU A 5 2.18 -8.71 -21.35
CA GLU A 5 2.07 -9.60 -20.21
C GLU A 5 3.42 -9.55 -19.48
N PHE A 6 3.51 -8.67 -18.48
CA PHE A 6 4.56 -8.78 -17.50
C PHE A 6 4.30 -10.09 -16.73
N PRO A 7 5.29 -10.97 -16.56
CA PRO A 7 5.18 -12.04 -15.59
C PRO A 7 5.01 -11.37 -14.23
N GLN A 8 3.77 -11.19 -13.79
CA GLN A 8 3.48 -10.57 -12.51
C GLN A 8 3.78 -11.63 -11.46
N ASN A 9 4.87 -11.41 -10.72
CA ASN A 9 5.14 -12.17 -9.52
C ASN A 9 3.89 -12.11 -8.62
N GLU A 10 3.37 -13.27 -8.20
CA GLU A 10 2.20 -13.37 -7.33
C GLU A 10 2.38 -12.54 -6.05
N ALA A 11 3.62 -12.46 -5.54
CA ALA A 11 3.98 -11.61 -4.42
C ALA A 11 3.74 -10.11 -4.73
N ASP A 12 4.17 -9.62 -5.88
CA ASP A 12 3.99 -8.21 -6.29
C ASP A 12 2.49 -7.87 -6.40
N LEU A 13 1.69 -8.81 -6.92
CA LEU A 13 0.24 -8.68 -7.00
C LEU A 13 -0.42 -8.58 -5.63
N ILE A 14 0.01 -9.42 -4.68
CA ILE A 14 -0.46 -9.36 -3.29
C ILE A 14 -0.10 -8.03 -2.65
N THR A 15 1.13 -7.54 -2.88
CA THR A 15 1.61 -6.25 -2.36
C THR A 15 0.78 -5.09 -2.91
N VAL A 16 0.55 -5.02 -4.22
CA VAL A 16 -0.28 -3.97 -4.84
C VAL A 16 -1.72 -4.00 -4.32
N ARG A 17 -2.32 -5.19 -4.16
CA ARG A 17 -3.67 -5.32 -3.57
C ARG A 17 -3.71 -4.83 -2.12
N THR A 18 -2.65 -5.12 -1.37
CA THR A 18 -2.51 -4.69 0.03
C THR A 18 -2.40 -3.16 0.12
N ILE A 19 -1.60 -2.54 -0.75
CA ILE A 19 -1.51 -1.08 -0.89
C ILE A 19 -2.90 -0.48 -1.13
N GLY A 20 -3.66 -1.03 -2.08
CA GLY A 20 -5.02 -0.57 -2.36
C GLY A 20 -5.95 -0.64 -1.14
N ARG A 21 -5.87 -1.72 -0.36
CA ARG A 21 -6.66 -1.86 0.88
C ARG A 21 -6.28 -0.83 1.94
N ILE A 22 -4.99 -0.57 2.13
CA ILE A 22 -4.52 0.43 3.10
C ILE A 22 -4.89 1.85 2.67
N ALA A 23 -4.81 2.16 1.37
CA ALA A 23 -5.27 3.43 0.82
C ALA A 23 -6.76 3.68 1.11
N GLN A 24 -7.60 2.65 0.96
CA GLN A 24 -9.02 2.76 1.33
C GLN A 24 -9.21 3.05 2.82
N LEU A 25 -8.47 2.38 3.70
CA LEU A 25 -8.52 2.64 5.14
C LEU A 25 -8.07 4.07 5.49
N LEU A 26 -7.09 4.63 4.78
CA LEU A 26 -6.67 6.01 4.96
C LEU A 26 -7.77 7.01 4.59
N LEU A 27 -8.55 6.73 3.54
CA LEU A 27 -9.72 7.57 3.19
C LEU A 27 -10.77 7.54 4.29
N ASP A 28 -11.04 6.37 4.86
CA ASP A 28 -12.01 6.21 5.94
C ASP A 28 -11.54 6.94 7.21
N LEU A 29 -10.25 6.80 7.58
CA LEU A 29 -9.65 7.49 8.72
C LEU A 29 -9.62 9.00 8.53
N ARG A 30 -9.35 9.49 7.32
CA ARG A 30 -9.47 10.92 6.98
C ARG A 30 -10.89 11.41 7.22
N ALA A 31 -11.89 10.70 6.70
CA ALA A 31 -13.29 11.09 6.87
C ALA A 31 -13.70 11.10 8.35
N GLU A 32 -13.21 10.15 9.15
CA GLU A 32 -13.43 10.15 10.60
C GLU A 32 -12.75 11.35 11.29
N TYR A 33 -11.50 11.66 10.93
CA TYR A 33 -10.78 12.80 11.49
C TYR A 33 -11.49 14.13 11.17
N GLU A 34 -11.98 14.30 9.94
CA GLU A 34 -12.74 15.49 9.53
C GLU A 34 -14.03 15.67 10.32
N ARG A 35 -14.72 14.58 10.68
CA ARG A 35 -15.92 14.63 11.53
C ARG A 35 -15.60 14.83 13.00
N ARG A 36 -14.57 14.15 13.50
CA ARG A 36 -14.18 14.14 14.92
C ARG A 36 -12.66 14.09 15.07
N PRO A 37 -11.99 15.26 15.05
CA PRO A 37 -10.54 15.33 15.21
C PRO A 37 -10.11 14.74 16.56
N ASN A 38 -9.21 13.76 16.52
CA ASN A 38 -8.62 13.19 17.72
C ASN A 38 -7.23 12.60 17.44
N GLU A 39 -6.42 12.49 18.50
CA GLU A 39 -5.03 12.03 18.40
C GLU A 39 -4.93 10.56 18.00
N ALA A 40 -5.86 9.71 18.44
CA ALA A 40 -5.84 8.30 18.12
C ALA A 40 -6.05 8.05 16.61
N THR A 41 -6.97 8.77 15.97
CA THR A 41 -7.17 8.70 14.52
C THR A 41 -5.93 9.21 13.79
N THR A 42 -5.31 10.31 14.27
CA THR A 42 -4.04 10.81 13.70
C THR A 42 -2.92 9.77 13.80
N ALA A 43 -2.79 9.09 14.93
CA ALA A 43 -1.79 8.04 15.13
C ALA A 43 -2.01 6.86 14.18
N GLN A 44 -3.27 6.44 13.98
CA GLN A 44 -3.62 5.40 13.02
C GLN A 44 -3.29 5.81 11.58
N ILE A 45 -3.58 7.05 11.18
CA ILE A 45 -3.21 7.57 9.86
C ILE A 45 -1.70 7.48 9.65
N ARG A 46 -0.89 7.94 10.63
CA ARG A 46 0.57 7.86 10.55
C ARG A 46 1.08 6.42 10.45
N GLN A 47 0.48 5.50 11.21
CA GLN A 47 0.82 4.08 11.13
C GLN A 47 0.57 3.54 9.71
N ARG A 48 -0.62 3.77 9.14
CA ARG A 48 -0.98 3.29 7.79
C ARG A 48 -0.09 3.89 6.71
N ILE A 49 0.32 5.16 6.84
CA ILE A 49 1.29 5.78 5.94
C ILE A 49 2.65 5.06 6.01
N GLY A 50 3.12 4.72 7.22
CA GLY A 50 4.35 3.95 7.39
C GLY A 50 4.28 2.56 6.76
N GLU A 51 3.14 1.87 6.89
CA GLU A 51 2.89 0.59 6.22
C GLU A 51 2.94 0.73 4.69
N LEU A 52 2.39 1.81 4.13
CA LEU A 52 2.49 2.07 2.68
C LEU A 52 3.93 2.28 2.22
N SER A 53 4.74 3.02 2.99
CA SER A 53 6.16 3.21 2.67
C SER A 53 6.92 1.88 2.63
N GLN A 54 6.68 0.98 3.58
CA GLN A 54 7.31 -0.34 3.59
C GLN A 54 6.89 -1.20 2.39
N LEU A 55 5.62 -1.13 1.98
CA LEU A 55 5.14 -1.87 0.81
C LEU A 55 5.69 -1.30 -0.50
N GLU A 56 5.93 0.01 -0.58
CA GLU A 56 6.60 0.64 -1.72
C GLU A 56 8.05 0.19 -1.83
N GLU A 57 8.78 0.14 -0.71
CA GLU A 57 10.15 -0.41 -0.66
C GLU A 57 10.21 -1.87 -1.16
N GLN A 58 9.20 -2.69 -0.82
CA GLN A 58 9.10 -4.08 -1.31
C GLN A 58 8.93 -4.17 -2.82
N LEU A 59 8.17 -3.26 -3.45
CA LEU A 59 8.00 -3.21 -4.91
C LEU A 59 9.23 -2.64 -5.63
N SER A 60 9.97 -1.77 -4.95
CA SER A 60 11.17 -1.11 -5.47
C SER A 60 12.45 -1.95 -5.32
N SER A 61 12.44 -2.98 -4.46
CA SER A 61 13.61 -3.84 -4.27
C SER A 61 13.84 -4.78 -5.48
N PRO A 62 15.02 -4.73 -6.13
CA PRO A 62 15.31 -5.51 -7.33
C PRO A 62 15.49 -7.03 -7.10
N ASP A 63 15.43 -7.50 -5.85
CA ASP A 63 16.00 -8.79 -5.43
C ASP A 63 15.14 -10.05 -5.68
N VAL A 64 13.98 -9.93 -6.34
CA VAL A 64 13.12 -11.09 -6.67
C VAL A 64 13.03 -11.35 -8.18
N ARG A 65 13.64 -10.50 -9.02
CA ARG A 65 13.51 -10.60 -10.49
C ARG A 65 14.59 -11.43 -11.18
N ALA A 66 15.57 -11.98 -10.46
CA ALA A 66 16.77 -12.59 -11.03
C ALA A 66 16.97 -14.09 -10.74
N THR A 67 16.04 -14.77 -10.07
CA THR A 67 16.25 -16.16 -9.59
C THR A 67 15.27 -17.16 -10.18
N THR A 68 15.12 -17.18 -11.51
CA THR A 68 14.54 -18.34 -12.24
C THR A 68 15.20 -18.48 -13.61
#